data_AF-A0A921GG46-F1
#
_entry.id   AF-A0A921GG46-F1
#
_cell.length_a   1.000
_cell.length_b   1.000
_cell.length_c   1.000
_cell.angle_alpha   90.00
_cell.angle_beta   90.00
_cell.angle_gamma   90.00
#
_symmetry.space_group_name_H-M   'P 1'
#
loop_
_entity.id
_entity.type
_entity.pdbx_description
1 polymer ?
#
loop_
_entity_poly.entity_id
_entity_poly.type
_entity_poly.pdbx_seq_one_letter_code
_entity_poly.pdbx_strand_id
1 'polypeptide(L)'
;MTPRQHEVVARVVAEFERSNRVPCTGCDYCMPCPRGINIPGCFAAYNASFAHSWFTGLSQYFTASAVRTESPKLVSNCVRCGACARRCPQHIDIPARLAEVGRRFQPGPVGWALRLATHRRG
;
A
#
# COMPACT_ATOMS: atom_id res chain seq x y z
N MET A 1 -23.96 -18.92 17.48
CA MET A 1 -22.56 -19.38 17.61
C MET A 1 -22.29 -19.73 19.06
N THR A 2 -21.58 -20.83 19.33
CA THR A 2 -21.17 -21.23 20.67
C THR A 2 -19.91 -20.45 21.12
N PRO A 3 -19.62 -20.39 22.44
CA PRO A 3 -18.39 -19.75 22.94
C PRO A 3 -17.12 -20.31 22.29
N ARG A 4 -17.04 -21.64 22.12
CA ARG A 4 -15.92 -22.31 21.43
C ARG A 4 -15.79 -21.90 19.96
N GLN A 5 -16.92 -21.64 19.28
CA GLN A 5 -16.89 -21.14 17.90
C GLN A 5 -16.37 -19.69 17.83
N HIS A 6 -16.74 -18.84 18.79
CA HIS A 6 -16.21 -17.46 18.85
C HIS A 6 -14.70 -17.44 19.07
N GLU A 7 -14.18 -18.30 19.93
CA GLU A 7 -12.73 -18.39 20.20
C GLU A 7 -11.94 -18.81 18.95
N VAL A 8 -12.45 -19.81 18.21
CA VAL A 8 -11.84 -20.24 16.95
C VAL A 8 -11.85 -19.11 15.92
N VAL A 9 -12.97 -18.39 15.78
CA VAL A 9 -13.07 -17.24 14.86
C VAL A 9 -12.08 -16.14 15.25
N ALA A 10 -12.00 -15.79 16.54
CA ALA A 10 -11.06 -14.77 17.01
C ALA A 10 -9.60 -15.12 16.69
N ARG A 11 -9.22 -16.39 16.84
CA ARG A 11 -7.87 -16.87 16.50
C ARG A 11 -7.57 -16.75 15.00
N VAL A 12 -8.54 -17.11 14.15
CA VAL A 12 -8.38 -17.00 12.68
C VAL A 12 -8.27 -15.53 12.26
N VAL A 13 -9.09 -14.65 12.84
CA VAL A 13 -9.03 -13.20 12.58
C VAL A 13 -7.67 -12.63 12.97
N ALA A 14 -7.15 -12.98 14.16
CA ALA A 14 -5.86 -12.49 14.61
C ALA A 14 -4.71 -12.92 13.67
N GLU A 15 -4.74 -14.15 13.15
CA GLU A 15 -3.73 -14.63 12.20
C GLU A 15 -3.87 -13.95 10.82
N PHE A 16 -5.10 -13.70 10.39
CA PHE A 16 -5.36 -12.96 9.17
C PHE A 16 -4.84 -11.52 9.26
N GLU A 17 -5.08 -10.81 10.36
CA GLU A 17 -4.64 -9.42 10.56
C GLU A 17 -3.11 -9.28 10.64
N ARG A 18 -2.39 -10.32 11.08
CA ARG A 18 -0.91 -10.35 11.05
C ARG A 18 -0.36 -10.35 9.62
N SER A 19 -1.09 -10.99 8.71
CA SER A 19 -0.70 -11.21 7.31
C SER A 19 -1.24 -10.09 6.41
N ASN A 20 -2.44 -9.61 6.69
CA ASN A 20 -3.17 -8.59 5.94
C ASN A 20 -3.10 -7.22 6.65
N ARG A 21 -1.89 -6.64 6.69
CA ARG A 21 -1.59 -5.43 7.48
C ARG A 21 -2.44 -4.21 7.13
N VAL A 22 -2.86 -4.09 5.87
CA VAL A 22 -3.83 -3.09 5.43
C VAL A 22 -5.10 -3.82 5.01
N PRO A 23 -6.27 -3.54 5.62
CA PRO A 23 -7.51 -4.23 5.31
C PRO A 23 -8.13 -3.75 3.99
N CYS A 24 -7.34 -3.59 2.93
CA CYS A 24 -7.79 -3.17 1.61
C CYS A 24 -8.31 -4.38 0.81
N THR A 25 -9.48 -4.24 0.19
CA THR A 25 -10.09 -5.28 -0.67
C THR A 25 -9.80 -5.11 -2.17
N GLY A 26 -9.05 -4.07 -2.56
CA GLY A 26 -8.74 -3.84 -3.98
C GLY A 26 -9.92 -3.33 -4.81
N CYS A 27 -10.90 -2.68 -4.19
CA CYS A 27 -12.15 -2.25 -4.84
C CYS A 27 -12.06 -0.98 -5.72
N ASP A 28 -10.89 -0.34 -5.83
CA ASP A 28 -10.63 0.86 -6.65
C ASP A 28 -11.43 2.15 -6.34
N TYR A 29 -12.35 2.18 -5.38
CA TYR A 29 -13.11 3.41 -5.03
C TYR A 29 -12.23 4.62 -4.68
N CYS A 30 -11.02 4.37 -4.15
CA CYS A 30 -10.06 5.41 -3.80
C CYS A 30 -9.38 6.08 -5.01
N MET A 31 -9.61 5.57 -6.21
CA MET A 31 -9.02 6.04 -7.47
C MET A 31 -9.94 7.02 -8.21
N PRO A 32 -9.41 7.84 -9.15
CA PRO A 32 -7.98 8.07 -9.37
C PRO A 32 -7.35 8.94 -8.26
N CYS A 33 -6.10 8.65 -7.91
CA CYS A 33 -5.30 9.54 -7.07
C CYS A 33 -4.82 10.75 -7.91
N PRO A 34 -4.96 12.01 -7.44
CA PRO A 34 -4.45 13.18 -8.16
C PRO A 34 -2.94 13.18 -8.43
N ARG A 35 -2.17 12.36 -7.69
CA ARG A 35 -0.72 12.17 -7.87
C ARG A 35 -0.39 10.91 -8.70
N GLY A 36 -1.41 10.23 -9.24
CA GLY A 36 -1.27 9.03 -10.06
C GLY A 36 -0.85 7.77 -9.31
N ILE A 37 -0.82 7.79 -7.96
CA ILE A 37 -0.42 6.64 -7.15
C ILE A 37 -1.46 5.52 -7.32
N ASN A 38 -1.00 4.32 -7.69
CA ASN A 38 -1.83 3.11 -7.69
C ASN A 38 -2.01 2.61 -6.24
N ILE A 39 -2.98 3.19 -5.53
CA ILE A 39 -3.22 2.91 -4.12
C ILE A 39 -3.52 1.42 -3.86
N PRO A 40 -4.46 0.77 -4.60
CA PRO A 40 -4.79 -0.63 -4.36
C PRO A 40 -3.61 -1.55 -4.65
N GLY A 41 -2.87 -1.31 -5.75
CA GLY A 41 -1.66 -2.08 -6.07
C GLY A 41 -0.55 -1.91 -5.03
N CYS A 42 -0.37 -0.71 -4.47
CA CYS A 42 0.59 -0.46 -3.40
C CYS A 42 0.22 -1.20 -2.10
N PHE A 43 -1.06 -1.25 -1.74
CA PHE A 43 -1.52 -2.00 -0.57
C PHE A 43 -1.44 -3.51 -0.77
N ALA A 44 -1.78 -4.01 -1.96
CA ALA A 44 -1.59 -5.42 -2.31
C ALA A 44 -0.12 -5.82 -2.17
N ALA A 45 0.80 -5.04 -2.73
CA ALA A 45 2.24 -5.27 -2.61
C ALA A 45 2.72 -5.24 -1.15
N TYR A 46 2.22 -4.30 -0.35
CA TYR A 46 2.55 -4.21 1.07
C TYR A 46 2.11 -5.46 1.83
N ASN A 47 0.85 -5.89 1.67
CA ASN A 47 0.34 -7.10 2.32
C ASN A 47 1.08 -8.36 1.85
N ALA A 48 1.34 -8.49 0.55
CA ALA A 48 2.12 -9.61 0.00
C ALA A 48 3.53 -9.71 0.59
N SER A 49 4.13 -8.58 0.98
CA SER A 49 5.45 -8.55 1.63
C SER A 49 5.48 -9.19 3.03
N PHE A 50 4.31 -9.33 3.67
CA PHE A 50 4.14 -10.00 4.96
C PHE A 50 3.51 -11.39 4.81
N ALA A 51 2.51 -11.54 3.94
CA ALA A 51 1.77 -12.79 3.76
C ALA A 51 2.53 -13.85 2.96
N HIS A 52 3.45 -13.45 2.07
CA HIS A 52 4.18 -14.37 1.20
C HIS A 52 5.69 -14.24 1.40
N SER A 53 6.29 -13.18 0.86
CA SER A 53 7.71 -12.92 1.01
C SER A 53 8.02 -11.46 0.69
N TRP A 54 9.12 -10.96 1.25
CA TRP A 54 9.64 -9.63 0.94
C TRP A 54 9.80 -9.41 -0.57
N PHE A 55 10.38 -10.38 -1.29
CA PHE A 55 10.66 -10.27 -2.73
C PHE A 55 9.39 -10.22 -3.57
N THR A 56 8.36 -11.00 -3.20
CA THR A 56 7.04 -10.95 -3.85
C THR A 56 6.44 -9.55 -3.73
N GLY A 57 6.41 -9.01 -2.51
CA GLY A 57 5.89 -7.66 -2.28
C GLY A 57 6.69 -6.58 -3.00
N LEU A 58 8.03 -6.67 -3.00
CA LEU A 58 8.89 -5.70 -3.69
C LEU A 58 8.68 -5.70 -5.21
N SER A 59 8.57 -6.88 -5.81
CA SER A 59 8.28 -7.03 -7.24
C SER A 59 6.93 -6.41 -7.61
N GLN A 60 5.87 -6.72 -6.84
CA GLN A 60 4.56 -6.14 -7.03
C GLN A 60 4.56 -4.62 -6.84
N TYR A 61 5.31 -4.11 -5.86
CA TYR A 61 5.44 -2.67 -5.60
C TYR A 61 6.08 -1.93 -6.77
N PHE A 62 7.13 -2.49 -7.38
CA PHE A 62 7.78 -1.87 -8.54
C PHE A 62 6.86 -1.81 -9.76
N THR A 63 6.05 -2.86 -9.97
CA THR A 63 5.01 -2.87 -11.00
C THR A 63 3.95 -1.82 -10.71
N ALA A 64 3.40 -1.78 -9.49
CA ALA A 64 2.35 -0.85 -9.10
C ALA A 64 2.80 0.63 -9.16
N SER A 65 4.07 0.90 -8.82
CA SER A 65 4.64 2.24 -8.82
C SER A 65 5.20 2.66 -10.19
N ALA A 66 5.08 1.82 -11.22
CA ALA A 66 5.56 2.07 -12.58
C ALA A 66 7.03 2.59 -12.61
N VAL A 67 7.89 2.02 -11.76
CA VAL A 67 9.27 2.54 -11.54
C VAL A 67 10.13 2.52 -12.81
N ARG A 68 9.81 1.64 -13.77
CA ARG A 68 10.51 1.50 -15.05
C ARG A 68 10.04 2.49 -16.12
N THR A 69 9.04 3.32 -15.84
CA THR A 69 8.53 4.32 -16.79
C THR A 69 9.22 5.67 -16.60
N GLU A 70 9.00 6.59 -17.55
CA GLU A 70 9.54 7.95 -17.47
C GLU A 70 8.97 8.76 -16.30
N SER A 71 7.77 8.41 -15.81
CA SER A 71 7.11 9.12 -14.70
C SER A 71 6.64 8.18 -13.58
N PRO A 72 7.58 7.64 -12.76
CA PRO A 72 7.25 6.76 -11.64
C PRO A 72 6.17 7.34 -10.71
N LYS A 73 5.17 6.51 -10.38
CA LYS A 73 4.02 6.87 -9.53
C LYS A 73 4.23 6.39 -8.10
N LEU A 74 5.33 6.84 -7.51
CA LEU A 74 5.79 6.43 -6.20
C LEU A 74 4.85 6.89 -5.08
N VAL A 75 4.74 6.11 -4.01
CA VAL A 75 3.98 6.49 -2.81
C VAL A 75 4.54 7.74 -2.12
N SER A 76 5.84 8.02 -2.28
CA SER A 76 6.49 9.25 -1.83
C SER A 76 5.95 10.53 -2.49
N ASN A 77 5.20 10.41 -3.59
CA ASN A 77 4.53 11.54 -4.24
C ASN A 77 3.23 11.93 -3.53
N CYS A 78 2.81 11.21 -2.49
CA CYS A 78 1.58 11.47 -1.77
C CYS A 78 1.67 12.80 -1.00
N VAL A 79 0.78 13.72 -1.33
CA VAL A 79 0.67 15.05 -0.69
C VAL A 79 -0.36 15.07 0.45
N ARG A 80 -0.84 13.89 0.88
CA ARG A 80 -1.83 13.72 1.96
C ARG A 80 -3.11 14.55 1.78
N CYS A 81 -3.60 14.70 0.55
CA CYS A 81 -4.82 15.49 0.25
C CYS A 81 -6.13 14.88 0.81
N GLY A 82 -6.12 13.61 1.24
CA GLY A 82 -7.28 12.93 1.84
C GLY A 82 -8.41 12.56 0.88
N ALA A 83 -8.31 12.87 -0.43
CA ALA A 83 -9.37 12.58 -1.40
C ALA A 83 -9.70 11.08 -1.50
N CYS A 84 -8.67 10.23 -1.45
CA CYS A 84 -8.81 8.78 -1.46
C CYS A 84 -9.52 8.25 -0.19
N ALA A 85 -9.17 8.78 0.99
CA ALA A 85 -9.73 8.32 2.26
C ALA A 85 -11.25 8.57 2.34
N ARG A 86 -11.73 9.72 1.84
CA ARG A 86 -13.17 10.04 1.77
C ARG A 86 -13.98 9.09 0.89
N ARG A 87 -13.35 8.44 -0.09
CA ARG A 87 -14.00 7.49 -1.00
C ARG A 87 -13.87 6.04 -0.54
N CYS A 88 -13.04 5.76 0.46
CA CYS A 88 -12.77 4.40 0.87
C CYS A 88 -13.96 3.83 1.68
N PRO A 89 -14.66 2.80 1.18
CA PRO A 89 -15.80 2.21 1.91
C PRO A 89 -15.37 1.46 3.18
N GLN A 90 -14.08 1.16 3.31
CA GLN A 90 -13.50 0.47 4.46
C GLN A 90 -12.92 1.43 5.50
N HIS A 91 -13.12 2.75 5.32
CA HIS A 91 -12.66 3.81 6.23
C HIS A 91 -11.15 3.74 6.54
N ILE A 92 -10.33 3.31 5.59
CA ILE A 92 -8.88 3.24 5.74
C ILE A 92 -8.29 4.66 5.73
N ASP A 93 -7.41 4.97 6.68
CA ASP A 93 -6.52 6.14 6.57
C ASP A 93 -5.45 5.88 5.50
N ILE A 94 -5.86 6.06 4.24
CA ILE A 94 -5.02 5.77 3.08
C ILE A 94 -3.71 6.57 3.11
N PRO A 95 -3.69 7.90 3.39
CA PRO A 95 -2.44 8.63 3.50
C PRO A 95 -1.46 8.07 4.53
N ALA A 96 -1.94 7.69 5.73
CA ALA A 96 -1.07 7.09 6.75
C ALA A 96 -0.51 5.73 6.29
N ARG A 97 -1.37 4.88 5.70
CA ARG A 97 -0.94 3.57 5.18
C ARG A 97 0.05 3.70 4.02
N LEU A 98 -0.12 4.66 3.11
CA LEU A 98 0.86 4.90 2.05
C LEU A 98 2.24 5.30 2.61
N ALA A 99 2.29 6.00 3.75
CA ALA A 99 3.55 6.30 4.41
C ALA A 99 4.23 5.04 4.98
N GLU A 100 3.46 4.06 5.48
CA GLU A 100 3.97 2.74 5.86
C GLU A 100 4.54 1.98 4.66
N VAL A 101 3.84 1.99 3.53
CA VAL A 101 4.34 1.42 2.27
C VAL A 101 5.66 2.08 1.87
N GLY A 102 5.75 3.41 1.97
CA GLY A 102 6.97 4.15 1.69
C GLY A 102 8.14 3.75 2.59
N ARG A 103 7.91 3.63 3.91
CA ARG A 103 8.94 3.13 4.85
C ARG A 103 9.40 1.72 4.51
N ARG A 104 8.50 0.87 4.03
CA ARG A 104 8.78 -0.53 3.71
C ARG A 104 9.61 -0.69 2.43
N PHE A 105 9.27 0.04 1.36
CA PHE A 105 9.86 -0.15 0.02
C PHE A 105 10.79 0.98 -0.45
N GLN A 106 10.79 2.13 0.22
CA GLN A 106 11.59 3.30 -0.15
C GLN A 106 12.41 3.83 1.04
N PRO A 107 13.27 3.00 1.66
CA PRO A 107 14.07 3.42 2.79
C PRO A 107 15.00 4.59 2.42
N GLY A 108 15.31 5.45 3.39
CA GLY A 108 15.92 6.80 3.22
C GLY A 108 16.75 7.04 1.95
N PRO A 109 17.92 6.39 1.78
CA PRO A 109 18.78 6.60 0.61
C PRO A 109 18.11 6.24 -0.72
N VAL A 110 17.36 5.13 -0.76
CA VAL A 110 16.60 4.68 -1.93
C VAL A 110 15.43 5.63 -2.21
N GLY A 111 14.70 6.06 -1.19
CA GLY A 111 13.59 7.00 -1.32
C GLY A 111 14.03 8.39 -1.78
N TRP A 112 15.25 8.82 -1.44
CA TRP A 112 15.85 10.06 -1.95
C TRP A 112 16.29 9.92 -3.42
N ALA A 113 17.00 8.84 -3.76
CA ALA A 113 17.45 8.58 -5.12
C ALA A 113 16.26 8.46 -6.10
N LEU A 114 15.20 7.75 -5.70
CA LEU A 114 13.98 7.62 -6.50
C LEU A 114 13.27 8.97 -6.71
N ARG A 115 13.21 9.83 -5.68
CA ARG A 115 12.64 11.18 -5.81
C ARG A 115 13.45 12.08 -6.74
N LEU A 116 14.78 12.04 -6.65
CA LEU A 116 15.63 12.79 -7.56
C LEU A 116 15.48 12.32 -9.01
N ALA A 117 15.40 11.01 -9.23
CA ALA A 117 15.17 10.45 -10.56
C ALA A 117 13.83 10.89 -11.16
N THR A 118 12.79 11.05 -10.33
CA THR A 118 11.47 11.54 -10.80
C THR A 118 11.42 13.04 -11.07
N HIS A 119 12.29 13.85 -10.46
CA HIS A 119 12.27 15.32 -10.61
C HIS A 119 13.26 15.86 -11.66
N ARG A 120 14.27 15.08 -12.07
CA ARG A 120 15.28 15.51 -13.07
C ARG A 120 14.90 15.26 -14.54
N ARG A 121 13.69 14.79 -14.81
CA ARG A 121 13.23 14.41 -16.16
C ARG A 121 11.94 15.13 -16.60
N GLY A 122 11.58 16.19 -15.89
CA GLY A 122 10.47 17.09 -16.25
C GLY A 122 10.99 18.43 -16.74
#